data_AF-A0A925X9A2-F1
#
_entry.id   AF-A0A925X9A2-F1
#
_cell.length_a   1.000
_cell.length_b   1.000
_cell.length_c   1.000
_cell.angle_alpha   90.00
_cell.angle_beta   90.00
_cell.angle_gamma   90.00
#
_symmetry.space_group_name_H-M   'P 1'
#
loop_
_entity.id
_entity.type
_entity.pdbx_description
1 polymer ?
#
loop_
_entity_poly.entity_id
_entity_poly.type
_entity_poly.pdbx_seq_one_letter_code
_entity_poly.pdbx_strand_id
1 'polypeptide(L)' 'MKRTATAHWEGDLREGKGSLSSQSTTLNNTQYSFKTRFEEGVG' A
#
# COMPACT_ATOMS: atom_id res chain seq x y z
N MET A 1 -5.68 22.04 -4.54
CA MET A 1 -4.96 21.24 -3.51
C MET A 1 -4.22 20.11 -4.21
N LYS A 2 -2.92 19.92 -3.96
CA LYS A 2 -2.16 18.75 -4.43
C LYS A 2 -2.07 17.77 -3.26
N ARG A 3 -2.57 16.53 -3.42
CA ARG A 3 -2.44 15.47 -2.42
C ARG A 3 -1.29 14.56 -2.84
N THR A 4 -0.28 14.41 -2.01
CA THR A 4 0.81 13.47 -2.24
C THR A 4 0.65 12.24 -1.36
N ALA A 5 1.03 11.09 -1.91
CA ALA A 5 1.14 9.84 -1.18
C ALA A 5 2.46 9.19 -1.54
N THR A 6 3.10 8.59 -0.55
CA THR A 6 4.36 7.85 -0.67
C THR A 6 4.10 6.39 -0.38
N ALA A 7 4.47 5.53 -1.32
CA ALA A 7 4.44 4.09 -1.14
C ALA A 7 5.88 3.60 -1.08
N HIS A 8 6.19 2.80 -0.07
CA HIS A 8 7.45 2.08 0.02
C HIS A 8 7.16 0.59 -0.13
N TRP A 9 7.91 -0.10 -0.98
CA TRP A 9 7.72 -1.52 -1.25
C TRP A 9 9.05 -2.24 -1.10
N GLU A 10 9.05 -3.32 -0.31
CA GLU A 10 10.22 -4.16 -0.09
C GLU A 10 9.91 -5.61 -0.42
N GLY A 11 10.74 -6.20 -1.28
CA GLY A 11 10.62 -7.58 -1.74
C GLY A 11 9.90 -7.74 -3.08
N ASP A 12 9.60 -8.98 -3.44
CA ASP A 12 9.05 -9.35 -4.73
C ASP A 12 7.58 -8.93 -4.91
N LEU A 13 7.06 -8.99 -6.13
CA LEU A 13 5.69 -8.53 -6.43
C LEU A 13 4.63 -9.30 -5.62
N ARG A 14 4.84 -10.59 -5.35
CA ARG A 14 3.84 -11.49 -4.75
C ARG A 14 3.95 -11.63 -3.23
N GLU A 15 5.18 -11.73 -2.73
CA GLU A 15 5.47 -11.89 -1.30
C GLU A 15 5.98 -10.60 -0.64
N GLY A 16 6.23 -9.57 -1.43
CA GLY A 16 6.69 -8.28 -0.95
C GLY A 16 5.66 -7.62 -0.04
N LYS A 17 6.19 -6.80 0.85
CA LYS A 17 5.42 -6.02 1.81
C LYS A 17 5.61 -4.57 1.48
N GLY A 18 4.51 -3.86 1.33
CA GLY A 18 4.49 -2.43 1.16
C GLY A 18 3.89 -1.72 2.37
N SER A 19 4.26 -0.46 2.50
CA SER A 19 3.56 0.50 3.34
C SER A 19 3.17 1.71 2.51
N LEU A 20 1.94 2.17 2.69
CA LEU A 20 1.42 3.37 2.04
C LEU A 20 1.20 4.45 3.08
N SER A 21 1.75 5.63 2.81
CA SER A 21 1.59 6.82 3.63
C SER A 21 1.00 7.96 2.80
N SER A 22 -0.10 8.53 3.26
CA SER A 22 -0.78 9.67 2.65
C SER A 22 -0.54 10.92 3.48
N GLN A 23 -0.31 12.04 2.81
CA GLN A 23 -0.14 13.34 3.45
C GLN A 23 -1.34 13.76 4.32
N SER A 24 -2.53 13.22 4.04
CA SER A 24 -3.74 13.51 4.82
C SER A 24 -3.82 12.75 6.14
N THR A 25 -2.82 11.94 6.49
CA THR A 25 -2.77 11.06 7.69
C THR A 25 -3.84 9.96 7.72
N THR A 26 -4.83 10.00 6.81
CA THR A 26 -5.89 8.99 6.68
C THR A 26 -5.35 7.59 6.43
N LEU A 27 -4.26 7.50 5.68
CA LEU A 27 -3.52 6.26 5.47
C LEU A 27 -2.09 6.53 5.95
N ASN A 28 -1.81 6.28 7.23
CA ASN A 28 -0.46 6.43 7.78
C ASN A 28 0.13 5.03 7.99
N ASN A 29 1.26 4.74 7.32
CA ASN A 29 1.95 3.46 7.38
C ASN A 29 1.03 2.25 7.19
N THR A 30 0.04 2.40 6.30
CA THR A 30 -0.98 1.39 6.11
C THR A 30 -0.35 0.23 5.36
N GLN A 31 -0.46 -0.98 5.91
CA GLN A 31 0.10 -2.16 5.26
C GLN A 31 -0.57 -2.34 3.90
N TYR A 32 0.27 -2.42 2.88
CA TYR A 32 -0.12 -2.63 1.49
C TYR A 32 0.55 -3.90 1.03
N SER A 33 -0.21 -4.93 0.68
CA SER A 33 0.36 -6.18 0.17
C SER A 33 -0.36 -6.60 -1.09
N PHE A 34 0.36 -7.31 -1.97
CA PHE A 34 -0.19 -7.80 -3.22
C PHE A 34 -1.31 -8.79 -2.94
N LYS A 35 -1.12 -9.63 -1.92
CA LYS A 35 -2.13 -10.57 -1.44
C LYS A 35 -3.46 -9.90 -1.07
N THR A 36 -3.43 -8.83 -0.27
CA THR A 36 -4.66 -8.13 0.13
C THR A 36 -5.34 -7.36 -1.01
N ARG A 37 -4.63 -7.03 -2.10
CA ARG A 37 -5.18 -6.28 -3.25
C ARG A 37 -5.57 -7.13 -4.44
N PHE A 38 -4.87 -8.24 -4.66
CA PHE A 38 -5.00 -9.06 -5.87
C PHE A 38 -5.38 -10.51 -5.58
N GLU A 39 -5.11 -11.06 -4.40
CA GLU A 39 -5.51 -12.43 -4.03
C GLU A 39 -6.78 -12.46 -3.17
N GLU A 40 -6.95 -11.52 -2.23
CA GLU A 40 -8.11 -11.44 -1.32
C GLU A 40 -9.19 -10.46 -1.78
N GLY A 41 -9.03 -9.85 -2.97
CA GLY A 41 -10.08 -9.09 -3.61
C GLY A 41 -11.16 -10.04 -4.09
N VAL A 42 -12.28 -10.14 -3.37
CA VAL A 42 -13.53 -10.69 -3.90
C VAL A 42 -13.85 -9.86 -5.14
N GLY A 43 -13.75 -10.49 -6.31
CA GLY A 43 -14.03 -9.86 -7.61
C GLY A 43 -15.43 -9.26 -7.70
#